data_AF-A0A177BZK7-F1
#
_entry.id   AF-A0A177BZK7-F1
#
_cell.length_a   1.000
_cell.length_b   1.000
_cell.length_c   1.000
_cell.angle_alpha   90.00
_cell.angle_beta   90.00
_cell.angle_gamma   90.00
#
_symmetry.space_group_name_H-M   'P 1'
#
loop_
_entity.id
_entity.type
_entity.pdbx_description
1 polymer ?
#
loop_
_entity_poly.entity_id
_entity_poly.type
_entity_poly.pdbx_seq_one_letter_code
_entity_poly.pdbx_strand_id
1 'polypeptide(L)'
;MNASATIRSAYVRASMMLEFQARLIVLFSSAIFMFAGIVDFPRIISKESPLFASIVFGPQVIHGFLFLFANAMLAISEQHKWYIPKISDPDWLGAFLNATGGFWFMMAGFFFFQKDELAAAAAAMVGSWAFLVRSLVRWYVVMEFC
;
A
#
# COMPACT_ATOMS: atom_id res chain seq x y z
N MET A 1 -18.82 34.37 17.92
CA MET A 1 -17.95 33.23 17.54
C MET A 1 -18.48 32.65 16.24
N ASN A 2 -17.63 32.56 15.21
CA ASN A 2 -18.04 32.29 13.83
C ASN A 2 -18.19 30.77 13.61
N ALA A 3 -19.42 30.25 13.48
CA ALA A 3 -19.70 28.80 13.36
C ALA A 3 -18.93 28.12 12.20
N SER A 4 -18.66 28.86 11.12
CA SER A 4 -17.84 28.44 9.98
C SER A 4 -16.39 28.08 10.38
N ALA A 5 -15.79 28.83 11.30
CA ALA A 5 -14.42 28.57 11.75
C ALA A 5 -14.31 27.30 12.59
N THR A 6 -15.32 27.02 13.42
CA THR A 6 -15.37 25.81 14.25
C THR A 6 -15.52 24.54 13.40
N ILE A 7 -16.38 24.59 12.37
CA ILE A 7 -16.59 23.45 11.45
C ILE A 7 -15.31 23.16 10.64
N ARG A 8 -14.64 24.20 10.13
CA ARG A 8 -13.38 24.03 9.40
C ARG A 8 -12.28 23.44 10.29
N SER A 9 -12.19 23.88 11.55
CA SER A 9 -11.26 23.33 12.54
C SER A 9 -11.53 21.86 12.88
N ALA A 10 -12.80 21.48 13.04
CA ALA A 10 -13.18 20.09 13.28
C ALA A 10 -12.85 19.18 12.08
N TYR A 11 -13.11 19.66 10.86
CA TYR A 11 -12.81 18.93 9.63
C TYR A 11 -11.31 18.66 9.45
N VAL A 12 -10.47 19.68 9.61
CA VAL A 12 -9.00 19.54 9.51
C VAL A 12 -8.45 18.55 10.56
N ARG A 13 -9.02 18.56 11.76
CA ARG A 13 -8.61 17.63 12.82
C ARG A 13 -9.01 16.19 12.50
N ALA A 14 -10.20 16.00 11.92
CA ALA A 14 -10.68 14.69 11.50
C ALA A 14 -9.85 14.11 10.34
N SER A 15 -9.49 14.93 9.34
CA SER A 15 -8.66 14.48 8.21
C SER A 15 -7.25 14.10 8.67
N MET A 16 -6.63 14.90 9.55
CA MET A 16 -5.30 14.60 10.08
C MET A 16 -5.27 13.30 10.90
N MET A 17 -6.32 13.03 11.69
CA MET A 17 -6.45 11.76 12.42
C MET A 17 -6.55 10.57 11.46
N LEU A 18 -7.33 10.71 10.38
CA LEU A 18 -7.49 9.67 9.37
C LEU A 18 -6.17 9.35 8.65
N GLU A 19 -5.44 10.39 8.26
CA GLU A 19 -4.13 10.26 7.60
C GLU A 19 -3.09 9.60 8.52
N PHE A 20 -3.09 9.96 9.81
CA PHE A 20 -2.23 9.34 10.80
C PHE A 20 -2.55 7.84 10.97
N GLN A 21 -3.83 7.49 11.11
CA GLN A 21 -4.27 6.09 11.20
C GLN A 21 -3.89 5.29 9.96
N ALA A 22 -4.11 5.84 8.77
CA ALA A 22 -3.74 5.19 7.53
C ALA A 22 -2.22 4.93 7.44
N ARG A 23 -1.39 5.90 7.83
CA ARG A 23 0.08 5.73 7.86
C ARG A 23 0.52 4.69 8.89
N LEU A 24 -0.16 4.58 10.04
CA LEU A 24 0.08 3.50 11.00
C LEU A 24 -0.26 2.12 10.42
N ILE A 25 -1.39 2.00 9.71
CA ILE A 25 -1.76 0.74 9.05
C ILE A 25 -0.71 0.35 8.02
N VAL A 26 -0.22 1.30 7.21
CA VAL A 26 0.88 1.08 6.24
C VAL A 26 2.15 0.60 6.95
N LEU A 27 2.51 1.19 8.09
CA LEU A 27 3.70 0.79 8.85
C LEU A 27 3.60 -0.67 9.33
N PHE A 28 2.48 -1.03 9.97
CA PHE A 28 2.28 -2.39 10.48
C PHE A 28 2.13 -3.42 9.36
N SER A 29 1.42 -3.09 8.28
CA SER A 29 1.29 -3.99 7.14
C SER A 29 2.64 -4.24 6.47
N SER A 30 3.48 -3.22 6.34
CA SER A 30 4.82 -3.36 5.76
C SER A 30 5.73 -4.20 6.66
N ALA A 31 5.61 -4.07 7.99
CA ALA A 31 6.33 -4.92 8.93
C ALA A 31 5.93 -6.40 8.76
N ILE A 32 4.63 -6.71 8.62
CA ILE A 32 4.15 -8.08 8.36
C ILE A 32 4.75 -8.64 7.06
N PHE A 33 4.79 -7.85 6.00
CA PHE A 33 5.39 -8.26 4.72
C PHE A 33 6.89 -8.51 4.81
N MET A 34 7.60 -7.66 5.56
CA MET A 34 9.03 -7.86 5.81
C MET A 34 9.30 -9.22 6.45
N PHE A 35 8.52 -9.63 7.46
CA PHE A 35 8.65 -10.95 8.05
C PHE A 35 8.39 -12.06 7.04
N ALA A 36 7.38 -11.91 6.18
CA ALA A 36 7.08 -12.84 5.08
C ALA A 36 8.29 -13.04 4.15
N GLY A 37 8.94 -11.95 3.75
CA GLY A 37 10.13 -12.00 2.91
C GLY A 37 11.35 -12.63 3.61
N ILE A 38 11.50 -12.43 4.92
CA ILE A 38 12.56 -13.10 5.70
C ILE A 38 12.34 -14.61 5.70
N VAL A 39 11.12 -15.08 5.98
CA VAL A 39 10.84 -16.53 6.10
C VAL A 39 10.82 -17.28 4.76
N ASP A 40 10.69 -16.57 3.64
CA ASP A 40 10.79 -17.12 2.29
C ASP A 40 12.23 -17.53 1.91
N PHE A 41 13.25 -17.08 2.66
CA PHE A 41 14.63 -17.44 2.34
C PHE A 41 14.84 -18.96 2.36
N PRO A 42 15.56 -19.49 1.35
CA PRO A 42 15.84 -20.92 1.29
C PRO A 42 16.57 -21.33 2.57
N ARG A 43 16.13 -22.45 3.17
CA ARG A 43 16.66 -23.07 4.41
C ARG A 43 16.02 -22.62 5.74
N ILE A 44 15.16 -21.60 5.77
CA ILE A 44 14.45 -21.20 7.01
C ILE A 44 13.21 -22.07 7.22
N ILE A 45 12.38 -22.21 6.19
CA ILE A 45 11.22 -23.12 6.19
C ILE A 45 11.35 -24.05 5.00
N SER A 46 11.16 -25.36 5.22
CA SER A 46 11.12 -26.32 4.12
C SER A 46 9.92 -26.03 3.22
N LYS A 47 10.15 -25.91 1.91
CA LYS A 47 9.10 -25.75 0.89
C LYS A 47 8.14 -26.95 0.83
N GLU A 48 8.54 -28.09 1.38
CA GLU A 48 7.73 -29.31 1.48
C GLU A 48 6.78 -29.28 2.68
N SER A 49 6.95 -28.33 3.60
CA SER A 49 6.05 -28.18 4.74
C SER A 49 4.69 -27.70 4.26
N PRO A 50 3.58 -28.33 4.66
CA PRO A 50 2.23 -27.86 4.35
C PRO A 50 1.95 -26.46 4.91
N LEU A 51 2.75 -26.00 5.89
CA LEU A 51 2.64 -24.67 6.49
C LEU A 51 3.40 -23.58 5.71
N PHE A 52 4.29 -23.94 4.78
CA PHE A 52 5.12 -22.99 4.05
C PHE A 52 4.27 -21.93 3.33
N ALA A 53 3.28 -22.37 2.56
CA ALA A 53 2.41 -21.49 1.81
C ALA A 53 1.64 -20.51 2.72
N SER A 54 1.15 -20.98 3.86
CA SER A 54 0.42 -20.13 4.81
C SER A 54 1.33 -19.13 5.54
N ILE A 55 2.56 -19.52 5.86
CA ILE A 55 3.52 -18.67 6.60
C ILE A 55 4.19 -17.63 5.69
N VAL A 56 4.42 -17.96 4.41
CA VAL A 56 5.04 -17.04 3.46
C VAL A 56 3.99 -16.19 2.73
N PHE A 57 3.01 -16.83 2.09
CA PHE A 57 2.07 -16.12 1.22
C PHE A 57 0.90 -15.51 1.99
N GLY A 58 0.53 -16.07 3.16
CA GLY A 58 -0.53 -15.54 4.01
C GLY A 58 -0.25 -14.09 4.46
N PRO A 59 0.91 -13.82 5.08
CA PRO A 59 1.33 -12.46 5.42
C PRO A 59 1.41 -11.52 4.22
N GLN A 60 1.80 -12.00 3.03
CA GLN A 60 1.81 -11.19 1.81
C GLN A 60 0.40 -10.75 1.39
N VAL A 61 -0.60 -11.63 1.45
CA VAL A 61 -2.00 -11.28 1.17
C VAL A 61 -2.53 -10.28 2.20
N ILE A 62 -2.27 -10.52 3.49
CA ILE A 62 -2.67 -9.61 4.58
C ILE A 62 -2.04 -8.23 4.40
N HIS A 63 -0.75 -8.18 4.10
CA HIS A 63 -0.05 -6.95 3.77
C HIS A 63 -0.74 -6.22 2.63
N GLY A 64 -0.90 -6.88 1.48
CA GLY A 64 -1.45 -6.25 0.28
C GLY A 64 -2.85 -5.69 0.50
N PHE A 65 -3.70 -6.39 1.25
CA PHE A 65 -5.02 -5.90 1.65
C PHE A 65 -4.96 -4.65 2.55
N LEU A 66 -4.20 -4.71 3.65
CA LEU A 66 -4.06 -3.58 4.57
C LEU A 66 -3.41 -2.37 3.88
N PHE A 67 -2.43 -2.61 3.02
CA PHE A 67 -1.71 -1.60 2.27
C PHE A 67 -2.63 -0.94 1.22
N LEU A 68 -3.41 -1.73 0.49
CA LEU A 68 -4.45 -1.24 -0.43
C LEU A 68 -5.45 -0.36 0.33
N PHE A 69 -6.01 -0.86 1.43
CA PHE A 69 -7.01 -0.15 2.22
C PHE A 69 -6.48 1.18 2.75
N ALA A 70 -5.30 1.18 3.38
CA ALA A 70 -4.71 2.38 3.96
C ALA A 70 -4.35 3.43 2.91
N ASN A 71 -3.80 3.01 1.76
CA ASN A 71 -3.46 3.96 0.70
C ASN A 71 -4.71 4.46 -0.06
N ALA A 72 -5.77 3.66 -0.14
CA ALA A 72 -7.07 4.15 -0.62
C ALA A 72 -7.65 5.22 0.33
N MET A 73 -7.53 5.05 1.65
CA MET A 73 -7.93 6.07 2.63
C MET A 73 -7.15 7.38 2.42
N LEU A 74 -5.83 7.31 2.19
CA LEU A 74 -5.00 8.50 1.91
C LEU A 74 -5.40 9.18 0.59
N ALA A 75 -5.60 8.39 -0.47
CA ALA A 75 -6.05 8.95 -1.75
C ALA A 75 -7.43 9.61 -1.63
N ILE A 76 -8.33 9.08 -0.78
CA ILE A 76 -9.65 9.66 -0.52
C ILE A 76 -9.55 10.90 0.39
N SER A 77 -8.64 10.95 1.36
CA SER A 77 -8.52 12.11 2.25
C SER A 77 -8.00 13.35 1.53
N GLU A 78 -7.16 13.19 0.52
CA GLU A 78 -6.58 14.32 -0.21
C GLU A 78 -7.48 14.91 -1.29
N GLN A 79 -8.45 14.15 -1.80
CA GLN A 79 -9.33 14.63 -2.87
C GLN A 79 -10.51 15.45 -2.30
N HIS A 80 -10.78 16.62 -2.90
CA HIS A 80 -11.92 17.47 -2.51
C HIS A 80 -13.28 16.84 -2.83
N LYS A 81 -13.32 16.01 -3.88
CA LYS A 81 -14.50 15.29 -4.36
C LYS A 81 -14.07 13.85 -4.60
N TRP A 82 -14.75 12.90 -3.96
CA TRP A 82 -14.42 11.46 -4.01
C TRP A 82 -14.43 10.83 -5.41
N TYR A 83 -15.04 11.50 -6.40
CA TYR A 83 -15.15 11.03 -7.78
C TYR A 83 -14.23 11.76 -8.76
N ILE A 84 -13.48 12.78 -8.32
CA ILE A 84 -12.56 13.53 -9.18
C ILE A 84 -11.12 13.25 -8.72
N PRO A 85 -10.35 12.42 -9.46
CA PRO A 85 -8.98 12.13 -9.11
C PRO A 85 -8.09 13.38 -9.24
N LYS A 86 -7.21 13.61 -8.26
CA LYS A 86 -6.21 14.69 -8.30
C LYS A 86 -4.89 14.17 -8.89
N ILE A 87 -4.88 13.86 -10.18
CA ILE A 87 -3.73 13.23 -10.85
C ILE A 87 -2.50 14.17 -10.88
N SER A 88 -2.72 15.49 -10.84
CA SER A 88 -1.66 16.49 -10.77
C SER A 88 -1.03 16.62 -9.38
N ASP A 89 -1.65 16.04 -8.35
CA ASP A 89 -1.14 16.09 -6.98
C ASP A 89 -0.22 14.88 -6.75
N PRO A 90 1.08 15.09 -6.48
CA PRO A 90 2.02 14.00 -6.28
C PRO A 90 1.71 13.13 -5.06
N ASP A 91 1.07 13.70 -4.03
CA ASP A 91 0.70 12.97 -2.82
C ASP A 91 -0.47 12.01 -3.12
N TRP A 92 -1.49 12.48 -3.85
CA TRP A 92 -2.60 11.66 -4.33
C TRP A 92 -2.12 10.56 -5.30
N LEU A 93 -1.30 10.92 -6.29
CA LEU A 93 -0.75 9.96 -7.26
C LEU A 93 0.10 8.91 -6.54
N GLY A 94 0.88 9.32 -5.55
CA GLY A 94 1.68 8.41 -4.73
C GLY A 94 0.84 7.45 -3.90
N ALA A 95 -0.24 7.94 -3.28
CA ALA A 95 -1.19 7.10 -2.55
C ALA A 95 -1.91 6.11 -3.51
N PHE A 96 -2.35 6.58 -4.67
CA PHE A 96 -2.98 5.73 -5.68
C PHE A 96 -2.03 4.63 -6.18
N LEU A 97 -0.80 4.98 -6.57
CA LEU A 97 0.19 4.00 -7.04
C LEU A 97 0.55 2.98 -5.95
N ASN A 98 0.68 3.41 -4.70
CA ASN A 98 0.84 2.51 -3.57
C ASN A 98 -0.33 1.54 -3.41
N ALA A 99 -1.57 2.03 -3.52
CA ALA A 99 -2.77 1.21 -3.43
C ALA A 99 -2.76 0.13 -4.54
N THR A 100 -2.44 0.53 -5.78
CA THR A 100 -2.31 -0.43 -6.90
C THR A 100 -1.17 -1.44 -6.68
N GLY A 101 -0.03 -1.00 -6.14
CA GLY A 101 1.09 -1.86 -5.77
C GLY A 101 0.67 -2.93 -4.76
N GLY A 102 0.05 -2.51 -3.65
CA GLY A 102 -0.47 -3.42 -2.62
C GLY A 102 -1.48 -4.42 -3.17
N PHE A 103 -2.39 -3.99 -4.05
CA PHE A 103 -3.35 -4.88 -4.72
C PHE A 103 -2.65 -5.96 -5.55
N TRP A 104 -1.66 -5.60 -6.36
CA TRP A 104 -0.96 -6.57 -7.20
C TRP A 104 -0.08 -7.53 -6.38
N PHE A 105 0.50 -7.08 -5.28
CA PHE A 105 1.18 -7.99 -4.34
C PHE A 105 0.24 -8.94 -3.61
N MET A 106 -0.98 -8.48 -3.28
CA MET A 106 -2.04 -9.34 -2.77
C MET A 106 -2.41 -10.43 -3.79
N MET A 107 -2.62 -10.05 -5.06
CA MET A 107 -2.92 -10.99 -6.14
C MET A 107 -1.77 -11.98 -6.37
N ALA A 108 -0.52 -11.53 -6.30
CA ALA A 108 0.64 -12.42 -6.37
C ALA A 108 0.62 -13.48 -5.27
N GLY A 109 0.25 -13.10 -4.03
CA GLY A 109 0.07 -14.05 -2.92
C GLY A 109 -1.01 -15.09 -3.22
N PHE A 110 -2.14 -14.68 -3.79
CA PHE A 110 -3.19 -15.62 -4.21
C PHE A 110 -2.74 -16.58 -5.32
N PHE A 111 -1.99 -16.10 -6.31
CA PHE A 111 -1.46 -16.95 -7.37
C PHE A 111 -0.42 -17.95 -6.86
N PHE A 112 0.40 -17.56 -5.87
CA PHE A 112 1.28 -18.50 -5.18
C PHE A 112 0.51 -19.61 -4.45
N PHE A 113 -0.63 -19.31 -3.81
CA PHE A 113 -1.49 -20.36 -3.24
C PHE A 113 -2.05 -21.33 -4.28
N GLN A 114 -2.27 -20.86 -5.52
CA GLN A 114 -2.74 -21.68 -6.64
C GLN A 114 -1.60 -22.42 -7.36
N LYS A 115 -0.34 -22.22 -6.94
CA LYS A 115 0.87 -22.73 -7.60
C LYS A 115 1.03 -22.24 -9.05
N ASP A 116 0.44 -21.10 -9.38
CA ASP A 116 0.64 -20.43 -10.67
C ASP A 116 1.78 -19.41 -10.55
N GLU A 117 3.00 -19.91 -10.74
CA GLU A 117 4.22 -19.11 -10.57
C GLU A 117 4.35 -18.00 -11.62
N LEU A 118 3.84 -18.22 -12.85
CA LEU A 118 3.90 -17.21 -13.92
C LEU A 118 2.97 -16.05 -13.63
N ALA A 119 1.71 -16.33 -13.23
CA ALA A 119 0.77 -15.28 -12.85
C ALA A 119 1.24 -14.54 -11.59
N ALA A 120 1.81 -15.26 -10.62
CA ALA A 120 2.37 -14.66 -9.41
C ALA A 120 3.53 -13.70 -9.73
N ALA A 121 4.46 -14.12 -10.60
CA ALA A 121 5.59 -13.29 -11.03
C ALA A 121 5.12 -12.06 -11.81
N ALA A 122 4.15 -12.21 -12.72
CA ALA A 122 3.59 -11.10 -13.47
C ALA A 122 2.91 -10.07 -12.55
N ALA A 123 2.10 -10.54 -11.58
CA ALA A 123 1.46 -9.68 -10.60
C ALA A 123 2.49 -8.96 -9.71
N ALA A 124 3.50 -9.66 -9.19
CA ALA A 124 4.56 -9.06 -8.39
C ALA A 124 5.36 -8.02 -9.19
N MET A 125 5.61 -8.27 -10.48
CA MET A 125 6.27 -7.33 -11.38
C MET A 125 5.45 -6.05 -11.55
N VAL A 126 4.16 -6.16 -11.86
CA VAL A 126 3.26 -4.98 -11.98
C VAL A 126 3.21 -4.19 -10.68
N GLY A 127 3.09 -4.87 -9.52
CA GLY A 127 3.11 -4.21 -8.22
C GLY A 127 4.43 -3.48 -7.95
N SER A 128 5.56 -4.07 -8.31
CA SER A 128 6.89 -3.46 -8.18
C SER A 128 7.05 -2.23 -9.07
N TRP A 129 6.52 -2.27 -10.30
CA TRP A 129 6.51 -1.10 -11.20
C TRP A 129 5.70 0.06 -10.61
N ALA A 130 4.55 -0.21 -10.00
CA ALA A 130 3.76 0.84 -9.36
C ALA A 130 4.55 1.54 -8.23
N PHE A 131 5.25 0.77 -7.38
CA PHE A 131 6.11 1.34 -6.34
C PHE A 131 7.32 2.10 -6.91
N LEU A 132 7.92 1.61 -7.99
CA LEU A 132 9.03 2.29 -8.66
C LEU A 132 8.59 3.64 -9.20
N VAL A 133 7.49 3.69 -9.97
CA VAL A 133 6.96 4.93 -10.54
C VAL A 133 6.62 5.92 -9.44
N ARG A 134 5.95 5.49 -8.37
CA ARG A 134 5.71 6.35 -7.21
C ARG A 134 7.01 6.92 -6.63
N SER A 135 8.02 6.07 -6.45
CA SER A 135 9.28 6.49 -5.84
C SER A 135 10.00 7.52 -6.71
N LEU A 136 9.93 7.36 -8.03
CA LEU A 136 10.43 8.36 -9.00
C LEU A 136 9.65 9.68 -8.91
N VAL A 137 8.32 9.64 -8.83
CA VAL A 137 7.49 10.84 -8.64
C VAL A 137 7.86 11.56 -7.36
N ARG A 138 7.99 10.84 -6.23
CA ARG A 138 8.39 11.45 -4.95
C ARG A 138 9.80 12.02 -5.02
N TRP A 139 10.72 11.33 -5.68
CA TRP A 139 12.07 11.81 -5.88
C TRP A 139 12.11 13.09 -6.70
N TYR A 140 11.35 13.15 -7.79
CA TYR A 140 11.22 14.35 -8.64
C TYR A 140 10.70 15.56 -7.86
N VAL A 141 9.64 15.37 -7.06
CA VAL A 141 9.10 16.42 -6.18
C VAL A 141 10.17 16.94 -5.22
N VAL A 142 10.96 16.07 -4.60
CA VAL A 142 12.02 16.50 -3.67
C VAL A 142 13.12 17.30 -4.39
N MET A 143 13.42 16.97 -5.65
CA MET A 143 14.43 17.67 -6.46
C MET A 143 13.96 19.04 -6.94
N GLU A 144 12.68 19.22 -7.27
CA GLU A 144 12.13 20.54 -7.68
C GLU A 144 12.13 21.58 -6.54
N PHE A 145 12.18 21.14 -5.29
CA PHE A 145 12.20 22.01 -4.11
C PHE A 145 13.62 22.21 -3.51
N CYS A 146 14.68 21.89 -4.27
CA CYS A 146 16.08 22.18 -3.91
C CYS A 146 16.67 23.31 -4.75
#